data_AF-A0A6S7LL85-F1
#
_entry.id   AF-A0A6S7LL85-F1
#
_cell.length_a   1.000
_cell.length_b   1.000
_cell.length_c   1.000
_cell.angle_alpha   90.00
_cell.angle_beta   90.00
_cell.angle_gamma   90.00
#
_symmetry.space_group_name_H-M   'P 1'
#
loop_
_entity.id
_entity.type
_entity.pdbx_description
1 polymer ?
#
loop_
_entity_poly.entity_id
_entity_poly.type
_entity_poly.pdbx_seq_one_letter_code
_entity_poly.pdbx_strand_id
1 'polypeptide(L)'
;MTNATTRLHTPCNVKWSNPFRFDPNDDKHDKCVHFTAFARGTVYIVFSSIPTNKETWYSIEISTNGVVVYKGDKILDYSLNRNAVSIGSSNLYQSYFACLTETTESTVIEYGKTQANTNFGDNYLTIIDRTNPIHARFYTFANGEDDIAIMDIKVMPRSGLVQECKAGTVLDAAGHFCVRKPCHKACDELGGITGD
;
A
#
# COMPACT_ATOMS: atom_id res chain seq x y z
N MET A 1 3.59 35.60 -6.53
CA MET A 1 2.83 34.38 -6.84
C MET A 1 3.84 33.28 -7.11
N THR A 2 4.17 32.49 -6.09
CA THR A 2 5.13 31.39 -6.19
C THR A 2 4.45 30.20 -6.86
N ASN A 3 4.91 29.83 -8.05
CA ASN A 3 4.51 28.62 -8.75
C ASN A 3 4.77 27.40 -7.86
N ALA A 4 3.71 26.81 -7.31
CA ALA A 4 3.77 25.48 -6.76
C ALA A 4 3.94 24.51 -7.93
N THR A 5 5.19 24.11 -8.20
CA THR A 5 5.48 23.00 -9.09
C THR A 5 4.81 21.77 -8.50
N THR A 6 3.73 21.31 -9.12
CA THR A 6 3.10 20.03 -8.80
C THR A 6 4.19 18.96 -9.01
N ARG A 7 4.81 18.49 -7.92
CA ARG A 7 5.72 17.33 -7.99
C ARG A 7 4.87 16.18 -8.54
N LEU A 8 5.13 15.75 -9.78
CA LEU A 8 4.71 14.43 -10.23
C LEU A 8 5.37 13.42 -9.28
N HIS A 9 4.58 12.85 -8.36
CA HIS A 9 4.99 11.75 -7.49
C HIS A 9 5.03 10.44 -8.29
N THR A 10 5.77 10.45 -9.40
CA THR A 10 6.09 9.21 -10.12
C THR A 10 7.28 8.57 -9.43
N PRO A 11 7.20 7.28 -9.04
CA PRO A 11 8.35 6.57 -8.50
C PRO A 11 9.53 6.63 -9.49
N CYS A 12 10.72 6.97 -8.99
CA CYS A 12 11.95 6.95 -9.78
C CYS A 12 12.55 5.53 -9.78
N ASN A 13 13.34 5.21 -10.81
CA ASN A 13 14.09 3.93 -10.91
C ASN A 13 13.25 2.65 -10.82
N VAL A 14 12.01 2.66 -11.30
CA VAL A 14 11.17 1.46 -11.39
C VAL A 14 11.85 0.43 -12.31
N LYS A 15 12.24 -0.72 -11.75
CA LYS A 15 12.85 -1.83 -12.52
C LYS A 15 11.93 -3.04 -12.50
N TRP A 16 11.29 -3.31 -13.63
CA TRP A 16 10.49 -4.50 -13.83
C TRP A 16 11.38 -5.69 -14.15
N SER A 17 11.09 -6.86 -13.56
CA SER A 17 11.82 -8.09 -13.84
C SER A 17 10.90 -9.31 -13.78
N ASN A 18 11.23 -10.37 -14.53
CA ASN A 18 10.43 -11.59 -14.63
C ASN A 18 10.14 -12.29 -13.28
N PRO A 19 11.05 -12.27 -12.27
CA PRO A 19 10.74 -12.75 -10.92
C PRO A 19 9.58 -12.03 -10.22
N PHE A 20 9.22 -10.82 -10.67
CA PHE A 20 8.18 -10.01 -10.03
C PHE A 20 6.79 -10.22 -10.62
N ARG A 21 6.44 -11.46 -10.95
CA ARG A 21 5.07 -11.83 -11.28
C ARG A 21 4.22 -11.77 -10.03
N PHE A 22 3.03 -11.21 -10.16
CA PHE A 22 2.04 -11.09 -9.10
C PHE A 22 0.69 -11.34 -9.71
N ASP A 23 0.16 -12.55 -9.54
CA ASP A 23 -1.17 -12.87 -10.02
C ASP A 23 -2.13 -13.02 -8.83
N PRO A 24 -2.81 -11.94 -8.42
CA PRO A 24 -3.78 -12.05 -7.34
C PRO A 24 -4.96 -12.90 -7.79
N ASN A 25 -5.29 -13.01 -9.09
CA ASN A 25 -6.43 -13.75 -9.63
C ASN A 25 -6.23 -15.28 -9.77
N ASP A 26 -5.19 -15.81 -9.13
CA ASP A 26 -4.99 -17.24 -8.91
C ASP A 26 -6.06 -17.78 -7.93
N ASP A 27 -6.11 -19.09 -7.64
CA ASP A 27 -7.23 -19.83 -6.98
C ASP A 27 -8.02 -19.14 -5.81
N LYS A 28 -7.48 -18.12 -5.15
CA LYS A 28 -8.10 -17.39 -4.03
C LYS A 28 -8.34 -15.89 -4.27
N HIS A 29 -7.98 -15.37 -5.43
CA HIS A 29 -8.14 -13.96 -5.80
C HIS A 29 -7.43 -12.94 -4.88
N ASP A 30 -6.47 -13.39 -4.06
CA ASP A 30 -5.85 -12.62 -2.98
C ASP A 30 -4.33 -12.89 -2.80
N LYS A 31 -3.48 -11.85 -2.92
CA LYS A 31 -2.02 -12.00 -2.67
C LYS A 31 -1.42 -10.81 -1.94
N CYS A 32 -0.38 -11.09 -1.16
CA CYS A 32 0.45 -10.11 -0.49
C CYS A 32 1.89 -10.21 -0.97
N VAL A 33 2.56 -9.07 -1.05
CA VAL A 33 4.01 -8.96 -1.11
C VAL A 33 4.50 -8.55 0.27
N HIS A 34 5.19 -9.46 0.94
CA HIS A 34 5.95 -9.19 2.15
C HIS A 34 7.38 -8.85 1.76
N PHE A 35 7.95 -7.84 2.40
CA PHE A 35 9.31 -7.42 2.12
C PHE A 35 9.92 -6.70 3.32
N THR A 36 11.23 -6.76 3.43
CA THR A 36 12.00 -5.97 4.39
C THR A 36 12.76 -4.89 3.64
N ALA A 37 12.67 -3.65 4.11
CA ALA A 37 13.34 -2.51 3.48
C ALA A 37 14.04 -1.62 4.51
N PHE A 38 15.11 -0.96 4.06
CA PHE A 38 15.61 0.26 4.70
C PHE A 38 15.84 1.33 3.63
N ALA A 39 15.56 2.57 4.00
CA ALA A 39 15.66 3.75 3.14
C ALA A 39 15.75 5.00 4.01
N ARG A 40 16.59 5.97 3.63
CA ARG A 40 16.57 7.31 4.24
C ARG A 40 15.30 8.09 3.88
N GLY A 41 14.80 7.85 2.67
CA GLY A 41 13.63 8.50 2.14
C GLY A 41 12.49 7.52 1.90
N THR A 42 11.83 7.73 0.77
CA THR A 42 10.57 7.07 0.43
C THR A 42 10.80 5.73 -0.29
N VAL A 43 10.12 4.70 0.19
CA VAL A 43 10.02 3.39 -0.48
C VAL A 43 8.70 3.34 -1.24
N TYR A 44 8.73 2.85 -2.46
CA TYR A 44 7.52 2.55 -3.24
C TYR A 44 7.43 1.05 -3.48
N ILE A 45 6.23 0.51 -3.32
CA ILE A 45 5.83 -0.74 -3.96
C ILE A 45 4.77 -0.42 -5.02
N VAL A 46 4.97 -0.94 -6.22
CA VAL A 46 4.14 -0.65 -7.39
C VAL A 46 3.60 -1.95 -7.93
N PHE A 47 2.28 -2.04 -8.09
CA PHE A 47 1.59 -3.12 -8.77
C PHE A 47 1.13 -2.65 -10.13
N SER A 48 1.19 -3.51 -11.15
CA SER A 48 0.81 -3.13 -12.51
C SER A 48 0.21 -4.28 -13.30
N SER A 49 -0.74 -3.99 -14.18
CA SER A 49 -1.13 -4.90 -15.26
C SER A 49 -0.30 -4.70 -16.52
N ILE A 50 0.01 -3.46 -16.90
CA ILE A 50 0.92 -3.13 -18.01
C ILE A 50 2.10 -2.29 -17.46
N PRO A 51 3.27 -2.91 -17.21
CA PRO A 51 4.44 -2.23 -16.64
C PRO A 51 4.91 -0.96 -17.33
N THR A 52 4.62 -0.78 -18.62
CA THR A 52 5.00 0.42 -19.39
C THR A 52 3.93 1.52 -19.37
N ASN A 53 2.71 1.23 -18.90
CA ASN A 53 1.61 2.19 -18.83
C ASN A 53 1.26 2.52 -17.36
N LYS A 54 1.62 3.73 -16.92
CA LYS A 54 1.40 4.21 -15.55
C LYS A 54 -0.07 4.25 -15.13
N GLU A 55 -1.01 4.45 -16.05
CA GLU A 55 -2.44 4.45 -15.71
C GLU A 55 -2.93 3.09 -15.19
N THR A 56 -2.16 2.04 -15.48
CA THR A 56 -2.43 0.66 -15.04
C THR A 56 -1.68 0.30 -13.77
N TRP A 57 -1.25 1.30 -12.98
CA TRP A 57 -0.47 1.08 -11.76
C TRP A 57 -1.28 1.39 -10.52
N TYR A 58 -1.11 0.58 -9.48
CA TYR A 58 -1.28 1.01 -8.09
C TYR A 58 0.10 1.24 -7.48
N SER A 59 0.34 2.40 -6.87
CA SER A 59 1.60 2.70 -6.18
C SER A 59 1.32 3.00 -4.72
N ILE A 60 2.05 2.34 -3.81
CA ILE A 60 2.03 2.65 -2.39
C ILE A 60 3.33 3.37 -2.06
N GLU A 61 3.23 4.66 -1.77
CA GLU A 61 4.31 5.51 -1.32
C GLU A 61 4.44 5.41 0.19
N ILE A 62 5.58 4.94 0.67
CA ILE A 62 5.89 4.76 2.09
C ILE A 62 7.00 5.76 2.44
N SER A 63 6.61 6.99 2.78
CA SER A 63 7.53 8.06 3.16
C SER A 63 7.71 8.12 4.68
N THR A 64 8.57 9.00 5.18
CA THR A 64 8.73 9.29 6.62
C THR A 64 7.60 10.17 7.20
N ASN A 65 6.79 10.80 6.34
CA ASN A 65 5.73 11.73 6.74
C ASN A 65 4.32 11.12 6.65
N GLY A 66 4.17 10.07 5.86
CA GLY A 66 2.87 9.46 5.58
C GLY A 66 2.98 8.35 4.55
N VAL A 67 1.89 7.61 4.42
CA VAL A 67 1.72 6.58 3.41
C VAL A 67 0.59 7.00 2.48
N VAL A 68 0.82 6.96 1.17
CA VAL A 68 -0.16 7.38 0.17
C VAL A 68 -0.31 6.29 -0.88
N VAL A 69 -1.55 5.98 -1.26
CA VAL A 69 -1.83 5.04 -2.34
C VAL A 69 -2.34 5.79 -3.55
N TYR A 70 -1.76 5.50 -4.70
CA TYR A 70 -2.10 6.09 -5.98
C TYR A 70 -2.63 5.04 -6.94
N LYS A 71 -3.53 5.46 -7.84
CA LYS A 71 -3.87 4.78 -9.09
C LYS A 71 -3.47 5.68 -10.25
N GLY A 72 -2.46 5.27 -11.02
CA GLY A 72 -1.81 6.20 -11.94
C GLY A 72 -1.27 7.41 -11.18
N ASP A 73 -1.79 8.59 -11.51
CA ASP A 73 -1.46 9.87 -10.86
C ASP A 73 -2.49 10.32 -9.80
N LYS A 74 -3.58 9.56 -9.61
CA LYS A 74 -4.67 9.91 -8.69
C LYS A 74 -4.42 9.30 -7.32
N ILE A 75 -4.50 10.12 -6.27
CA ILE A 75 -4.53 9.63 -4.89
C ILE A 75 -5.85 8.88 -4.66
N LEU A 76 -5.76 7.66 -4.17
CA LEU A 76 -6.91 6.89 -3.72
C LEU A 76 -7.21 7.16 -2.24
N ASP A 77 -6.20 7.05 -1.37
CA ASP A 77 -6.28 7.35 0.06
C ASP A 77 -4.88 7.48 0.65
N TYR A 78 -4.79 7.85 1.93
CA TYR A 78 -3.53 7.97 2.65
C TYR A 78 -3.67 7.68 4.15
N SER A 79 -2.55 7.43 4.81
CA SER A 79 -2.43 7.30 6.27
C SER A 79 -1.32 8.21 6.79
N LEU A 80 -1.66 9.09 7.72
CA LEU A 80 -0.70 9.94 8.45
C LEU A 80 -0.32 9.35 9.81
N ASN A 81 -0.73 8.10 10.09
CA ASN A 81 -0.38 7.46 11.35
C ASN A 81 1.14 7.31 11.44
N ARG A 82 1.74 7.89 12.49
CA ARG A 82 3.20 7.87 12.69
C ARG A 82 3.81 6.48 12.81
N ASN A 83 3.02 5.46 13.13
CA ASN A 83 3.49 4.09 13.16
C ASN A 83 3.43 3.40 11.78
N ALA A 84 2.73 3.99 10.80
CA ALA A 84 2.63 3.47 9.43
C ALA A 84 3.83 3.84 8.54
N VAL A 85 4.53 4.93 8.83
CA VAL A 85 5.54 5.56 7.97
C VAL A 85 6.86 4.77 7.89
N SER A 86 7.69 5.07 6.89
CA SER A 86 9.08 4.58 6.81
C SER A 86 9.91 5.06 8.00
N ILE A 87 10.90 4.25 8.41
CA ILE A 87 11.84 4.62 9.48
C ILE A 87 12.69 5.85 9.09
N GLY A 88 13.01 6.03 7.80
CA GLY A 88 13.87 7.12 7.34
C GLY A 88 15.34 6.94 7.73
N SER A 89 15.81 5.70 7.79
CA SER A 89 17.18 5.35 8.19
C SER A 89 17.89 4.51 7.12
N SER A 90 19.18 4.79 6.89
CA SER A 90 20.02 4.02 5.97
C SER A 90 20.56 2.70 6.54
N ASN A 91 20.22 2.32 7.77
CA ASN A 91 20.76 1.11 8.39
C ASN A 91 19.75 0.32 9.25
N LEU A 92 18.52 0.80 9.40
CA LEU A 92 17.49 0.13 10.19
C LEU A 92 16.46 -0.49 9.25
N TYR A 93 16.29 -1.80 9.41
CA TYR A 93 15.36 -2.61 8.62
C TYR A 93 13.95 -2.55 9.22
N GLN A 94 12.95 -2.46 8.34
CA GLN A 94 11.54 -2.63 8.69
C GLN A 94 10.89 -3.59 7.71
N SER A 95 10.07 -4.49 8.24
CA SER A 95 9.27 -5.41 7.43
C SER A 95 7.87 -4.82 7.19
N TYR A 96 7.41 -4.95 5.95
CA TYR A 96 6.17 -4.40 5.43
C TYR A 96 5.40 -5.50 4.68
N PHE A 97 4.10 -5.27 4.53
CA PHE A 97 3.27 -6.01 3.60
C PHE A 97 2.41 -5.05 2.78
N ALA A 98 2.16 -5.43 1.53
CA ALA A 98 1.13 -4.84 0.70
C ALA A 98 0.34 -5.93 0.01
N CYS A 99 -0.99 -5.85 0.06
CA CYS A 99 -1.86 -6.90 -0.47
C CYS A 99 -2.86 -6.34 -1.47
N LEU A 100 -3.16 -7.14 -2.48
CA LEU A 100 -4.25 -6.91 -3.41
C LEU A 100 -5.22 -8.10 -3.35
N THR A 101 -6.50 -7.81 -3.17
CA THR A 101 -7.60 -8.75 -3.38
C THR A 101 -8.44 -8.22 -4.53
N GLU A 102 -8.49 -8.96 -5.64
CA GLU A 102 -9.12 -8.50 -6.88
C GLU A 102 -10.40 -9.27 -7.21
N THR A 103 -11.41 -8.54 -7.66
CA THR A 103 -12.63 -9.08 -8.24
C THR A 103 -12.86 -8.42 -9.60
N THR A 104 -13.87 -8.85 -10.35
CA THR A 104 -14.26 -8.18 -11.60
C THR A 104 -14.74 -6.74 -11.40
N GLU A 105 -15.15 -6.38 -10.18
CA GLU A 105 -15.77 -5.09 -9.88
C GLU A 105 -14.90 -4.17 -9.00
N SER A 106 -13.96 -4.74 -8.26
CA SER A 106 -13.16 -3.97 -7.31
C SER A 106 -11.79 -4.58 -7.03
N THR A 107 -10.86 -3.72 -6.59
CA THR A 107 -9.60 -4.11 -5.97
C THR A 107 -9.58 -3.59 -4.53
N VAL A 108 -9.35 -4.48 -3.56
CA VAL A 108 -8.98 -4.09 -2.20
C VAL A 108 -7.46 -3.99 -2.13
N ILE A 109 -6.95 -2.86 -1.66
CA ILE A 109 -5.53 -2.59 -1.48
C ILE A 109 -5.27 -2.43 0.01
N GLU A 110 -4.38 -3.24 0.56
CA GLU A 110 -3.99 -3.18 1.97
C GLU A 110 -2.51 -2.87 2.11
N TYR A 111 -2.17 -2.09 3.14
CA TYR A 111 -0.80 -1.79 3.51
C TYR A 111 -0.61 -1.89 5.03
N GLY A 112 0.53 -2.44 5.42
CA GLY A 112 0.93 -2.45 6.81
C GLY A 112 2.36 -2.87 7.07
N LYS A 113 2.65 -3.08 8.36
CA LYS A 113 3.97 -3.52 8.84
C LYS A 113 3.85 -4.89 9.49
N THR A 114 4.81 -5.78 9.22
CA THR A 114 4.87 -7.07 9.91
C THR A 114 5.85 -7.01 11.07
N GLN A 115 5.60 -7.85 12.07
CA GLN A 115 6.59 -8.12 13.11
C GLN A 115 7.60 -9.12 12.56
N ALA A 116 8.72 -8.60 12.04
CA ALA A 116 9.80 -9.41 11.44
C ALA A 116 9.26 -10.43 10.42
N ASN A 117 9.66 -11.71 10.57
CA ASN A 117 9.33 -12.82 9.68
C ASN A 117 8.02 -13.55 10.06
N THR A 118 7.17 -12.95 10.89
CA THR A 118 5.88 -13.55 11.27
C THR A 118 4.82 -13.30 10.21
N ASN A 119 3.73 -14.06 10.29
CA ASN A 119 2.53 -13.83 9.51
C ASN A 119 1.54 -12.89 10.24
N PHE A 120 2.00 -12.16 11.26
CA PHE A 120 1.21 -11.15 11.97
C PHE A 120 1.63 -9.75 11.52
N GLY A 121 0.65 -8.90 11.24
CA GLY A 121 0.91 -7.53 10.80
C GLY A 121 -0.09 -6.51 11.33
N ASP A 122 0.39 -5.29 11.51
CA ASP A 122 -0.42 -4.12 11.77
C ASP A 122 -0.87 -3.52 10.44
N ASN A 123 -2.18 -3.54 10.16
CA ASN A 123 -2.75 -2.91 8.96
C ASN A 123 -3.06 -1.44 9.25
N TYR A 124 -2.45 -0.54 8.47
CA TYR A 124 -2.59 0.90 8.61
C TYR A 124 -3.43 1.56 7.53
N LEU A 125 -3.78 0.83 6.47
CA LEU A 125 -4.52 1.35 5.34
C LEU A 125 -5.18 0.21 4.56
N THR A 126 -6.50 0.30 4.39
CA THR A 126 -7.30 -0.57 3.51
C THR A 126 -8.15 0.31 2.61
N ILE A 127 -8.06 0.11 1.30
CA ILE A 127 -8.75 0.91 0.29
C ILE A 127 -9.54 -0.03 -0.59
N ILE A 128 -10.76 0.37 -0.96
CA ILE A 128 -11.57 -0.37 -1.93
C ILE A 128 -11.70 0.52 -3.18
N ASP A 129 -10.96 0.17 -4.23
CA ASP A 129 -11.13 0.80 -5.54
C ASP A 129 -12.21 0.04 -6.34
N ARG A 130 -13.30 0.74 -6.66
CA ARG A 130 -14.41 0.22 -7.48
C ARG A 130 -14.42 0.78 -8.90
N THR A 131 -13.43 1.59 -9.27
CA THR A 131 -13.43 2.33 -10.54
C THR A 131 -12.40 1.73 -11.49
N ASN A 132 -12.84 0.81 -12.37
CA ASN A 132 -11.98 0.16 -13.38
C ASN A 132 -10.74 -0.55 -12.77
N PRO A 133 -10.90 -1.62 -11.99
CA PRO A 133 -9.80 -2.41 -11.42
C PRO A 133 -8.71 -2.72 -12.47
N ILE A 134 -7.43 -2.54 -12.12
CA ILE A 134 -6.34 -2.67 -13.10
C ILE A 134 -6.02 -4.13 -13.47
N HIS A 135 -6.43 -5.09 -12.63
CA HIS A 135 -6.08 -6.51 -12.73
C HIS A 135 -4.56 -6.77 -12.75
N ALA A 136 -3.89 -6.48 -11.65
CA ALA A 136 -2.43 -6.50 -11.55
C ALA A 136 -1.84 -7.87 -11.92
N ARG A 137 -0.70 -7.86 -12.63
CA ARG A 137 0.07 -9.05 -13.04
C ARG A 137 1.53 -9.00 -12.62
N PHE A 138 1.98 -7.83 -12.18
CA PHE A 138 3.36 -7.56 -11.79
C PHE A 138 3.40 -6.71 -10.54
N TYR A 139 4.50 -6.84 -9.80
CA TYR A 139 4.89 -5.88 -8.77
C TYR A 139 6.33 -5.43 -8.99
N THR A 140 6.75 -4.37 -8.33
CA THR A 140 8.16 -3.96 -8.26
C THR A 140 8.34 -2.97 -7.12
N PHE A 141 9.60 -2.67 -6.82
CA PHE A 141 10.00 -1.65 -5.88
C PHE A 141 10.64 -0.48 -6.60
N ALA A 142 10.44 0.69 -6.04
CA ALA A 142 11.04 1.92 -6.52
C ALA A 142 11.35 2.84 -5.35
N ASN A 143 12.15 3.86 -5.63
CA ASN A 143 12.58 4.83 -4.64
C ASN A 143 12.24 6.26 -5.05
N GLY A 144 12.29 7.15 -4.06
CA GLY A 144 12.37 8.58 -4.31
C GLY A 144 13.79 8.99 -4.73
N GLU A 145 14.32 10.02 -4.05
CA GLU A 145 15.65 10.56 -4.32
C GLU A 145 16.78 9.73 -3.66
N ASP A 146 16.48 8.99 -2.59
CA ASP A 146 17.46 8.21 -1.80
C ASP A 146 17.54 6.74 -2.20
N ASP A 147 18.71 6.12 -2.04
CA ASP A 147 18.90 4.69 -2.24
C ASP A 147 18.04 3.85 -1.28
N ILE A 148 17.56 2.70 -1.79
CA ILE A 148 16.80 1.72 -1.04
C ILE A 148 17.46 0.35 -1.16
N ALA A 149 17.36 -0.43 -0.10
CA ALA A 149 17.63 -1.86 -0.16
C ALA A 149 16.36 -2.62 0.20
N ILE A 150 16.00 -3.58 -0.65
CA ILE A 150 14.86 -4.48 -0.46
C ILE A 150 15.40 -5.90 -0.31
N MET A 151 14.92 -6.61 0.70
CA MET A 151 15.30 -7.98 1.02
C MET A 151 14.07 -8.79 1.47
N ASP A 152 14.25 -10.10 1.61
CA ASP A 152 13.23 -11.04 2.13
C ASP A 152 11.86 -10.93 1.44
N ILE A 153 11.87 -10.66 0.13
CA ILE A 153 10.66 -10.54 -0.66
C ILE A 153 9.97 -11.91 -0.73
N LYS A 154 8.70 -11.95 -0.31
CA LYS A 154 7.86 -13.14 -0.36
C LYS A 154 6.48 -12.78 -0.89
N VAL A 155 6.04 -13.48 -1.93
CA VAL A 155 4.65 -13.42 -2.39
C VAL A 155 3.90 -14.57 -1.72
N MET A 156 2.82 -14.24 -1.01
CA MET A 156 2.02 -15.23 -0.27
C MET A 156 0.53 -14.92 -0.36
N PRO A 157 -0.36 -15.92 -0.16
CA PRO A 157 -1.80 -15.68 -0.11
C PRO A 157 -2.16 -14.71 1.00
N ARG A 158 -3.13 -13.82 0.76
CA ARG A 158 -3.59 -12.87 1.78
C ARG A 158 -4.20 -13.57 2.98
N SER A 159 -4.87 -14.71 2.77
CA SER A 159 -5.36 -15.59 3.85
C SER A 159 -4.25 -16.08 4.81
N GLY A 160 -2.97 -15.99 4.43
CA GLY A 160 -1.85 -16.37 5.30
C GLY A 160 -1.48 -15.31 6.33
N LEU A 161 -1.95 -14.06 6.16
CA LEU A 161 -1.66 -12.92 7.03
C LEU A 161 -2.78 -12.73 8.07
N VAL A 162 -2.40 -12.81 9.34
CA VAL A 162 -3.23 -12.37 10.47
C VAL A 162 -2.94 -10.89 10.70
N GLN A 163 -3.98 -10.06 10.81
CA GLN A 163 -3.82 -8.62 10.94
C GLN A 163 -4.47 -8.06 12.20
N GLU A 164 -3.85 -7.01 12.73
CA GLU A 164 -4.48 -6.10 13.69
C GLU A 164 -4.78 -4.76 13.01
N CYS A 165 -6.01 -4.30 13.14
CA CYS A 165 -6.45 -3.04 12.54
C CYS A 165 -5.93 -1.83 13.33
N LYS A 166 -5.17 -0.97 12.66
CA LYS A 166 -4.65 0.29 13.20
C LYS A 166 -5.32 1.49 12.51
N ALA A 167 -4.84 2.69 12.83
CA ALA A 167 -5.34 3.94 12.25
C ALA A 167 -6.87 4.13 12.39
N GLY A 168 -7.44 3.72 13.53
CA GLY A 168 -8.87 3.89 13.84
C GLY A 168 -9.81 2.94 13.08
N THR A 169 -9.28 1.97 12.34
CA THR A 169 -10.06 0.94 11.65
C THR A 169 -10.40 -0.24 12.57
N VAL A 170 -11.39 -1.04 12.17
CA VAL A 170 -11.80 -2.28 12.85
C VAL A 170 -11.99 -3.38 11.82
N LEU A 171 -11.90 -4.64 12.26
CA LEU A 171 -12.25 -5.76 11.41
C LEU A 171 -13.73 -5.66 10.99
N ASP A 172 -14.00 -5.92 9.72
CA ASP A 172 -15.35 -6.06 9.21
C ASP A 172 -16.05 -7.29 9.83
N ALA A 173 -17.36 -7.41 9.60
CA ALA A 173 -18.16 -8.49 10.18
C ALA A 173 -17.71 -9.88 9.73
N ALA A 174 -17.08 -9.99 8.55
CA ALA A 174 -16.49 -11.21 8.04
C ALA A 174 -15.11 -11.53 8.68
N GLY A 175 -14.49 -10.56 9.36
CA GLY A 175 -13.16 -10.71 9.96
C GLY A 175 -12.03 -10.70 8.93
N HIS A 176 -12.27 -10.20 7.72
CA HIS A 176 -11.33 -10.26 6.60
C HIS A 176 -10.56 -8.96 6.41
N PHE A 177 -11.23 -7.80 6.52
CA PHE A 177 -10.65 -6.51 6.16
C PHE A 177 -10.72 -5.49 7.29
N CYS A 178 -9.70 -4.65 7.43
CA CYS A 178 -9.71 -3.52 8.34
C CYS A 178 -10.44 -2.35 7.69
N VAL A 179 -11.67 -2.07 8.13
CA VAL A 179 -12.53 -1.02 7.58
C VAL A 179 -12.64 0.15 8.56
N ARG A 180 -12.84 1.36 8.04
CA ARG A 180 -13.17 2.51 8.89
C ARG A 180 -14.48 2.21 9.62
N LYS A 181 -14.54 2.51 10.92
CA LYS A 181 -15.81 2.49 11.64
C LYS A 181 -16.80 3.39 10.89
N PRO A 182 -18.08 3.00 10.77
CA PRO A 182 -19.10 3.91 10.28
C PRO A 182 -19.03 5.18 11.12
N CYS A 183 -18.78 6.33 10.47
CA CYS A 183 -18.96 7.61 11.13
C CYS A 183 -20.42 7.67 11.61
N HIS A 184 -20.64 8.13 12.84
CA HIS A 184 -22.00 8.42 13.29
C HIS A 184 -22.60 9.45 12.32
N LYS A 185 -23.88 9.34 11.93
CA LYS A 185 -24.49 10.24 10.92
C LYS A 185 -24.29 11.74 11.22
N ALA A 186 -24.17 12.11 12.49
CA ALA A 186 -23.89 13.49 12.91
C ALA A 186 -22.48 14.00 12.53
N CYS A 187 -21.52 13.12 12.25
CA CYS A 187 -20.18 13.47 11.81
C CYS A 187 -20.07 13.65 10.29
N ASP A 188 -20.98 13.09 9.50
CA ASP A 188 -21.01 13.28 8.04
C ASP A 188 -21.54 14.68 7.66
N GLU A 189 -22.37 15.29 8.50
CA GLU A 189 -22.92 16.64 8.28
C GLU A 189 -21.94 17.76 8.68
N LEU A 190 -20.88 17.43 9.42
CA LEU A 190 -19.81 18.35 9.81
C LEU A 190 -18.54 17.97 9.05
N GLY A 191 -18.49 18.33 7.77
CA GLY A 191 -17.37 18.04 6.88
C GLY A 191 -16.01 18.27 7.55
N GLY A 192 -15.30 17.16 7.82
CA GLY A 192 -13.91 17.14 8.23
C GLY A 192 -13.67 17.44 9.71
N ILE A 193 -13.51 16.39 10.51
CA ILE A 193 -12.70 16.47 11.73
C ILE A 193 -11.69 15.32 11.68
N THR A 194 -10.43 15.68 11.48
CA THR A 194 -9.25 14.85 11.70
C THR A 194 -9.20 14.49 13.18
N GLY A 195 -9.21 13.19 13.50
CA GLY A 195 -9.04 12.72 14.88
C GLY A 195 -7.61 12.91 15.37
N ASP A 196 -7.50 13.36 16.62
CA ASP A 196 -6.27 13.52 17.41
C ASP A 196 -5.41 12.23 17.50
#